data_AF-A0A352WJC9-F1
#
_entry.id   AF-A0A352WJC9-F1
#
_cell.length_a   1.000
_cell.length_b   1.000
_cell.length_c   1.000
_cell.angle_alpha   90.00
_cell.angle_beta   90.00
_cell.angle_gamma   90.00
#
_symmetry.space_group_name_H-M   'P 1'
#
loop_
_entity.id
_entity.type
_entity.pdbx_description
1 polymer ?
#
loop_
_entity_poly.entity_id
_entity_poly.type
_entity_poly.pdbx_seq_one_letter_code
_entity_poly.pdbx_strand_id
1 'polypeptide(L)'
;MTTTKLKKQNKGFSLVELIIVIAIIAIISAAIAPQIIRYIDKARKQKDIEAANTIYDAASLALASTDDALRDAWEKKTGEKTFTVTTNGETYELEVIAWARGSFFYRKDNGEFKNSWNSKQYLWDYVEEFKANLAQMGGHNYNTKYEVIPFKYRKTKDPYGVHSQYADSWILYRRTDNFQIEVWIGYKENSGEGYGSTIVRPYYRLYPDPDKRWIK
;
A
#
# COMPACT_ATOMS: atom_id res chain seq x y z
N MET A 1 58.22 39.80 39.10
CA MET A 1 57.43 39.01 38.15
C MET A 1 55.97 39.45 38.27
N THR A 2 55.47 40.22 37.31
CA THR A 2 54.09 40.72 37.28
C THR A 2 53.23 39.70 36.53
N THR A 3 52.43 38.91 37.25
CA THR A 3 51.50 37.93 36.65
C THR A 3 50.28 38.65 36.09
N THR A 4 50.23 38.83 34.78
CA THR A 4 49.08 39.40 34.07
C THR A 4 47.90 38.42 34.11
N LYS A 5 46.94 38.64 35.01
CA LYS A 5 45.69 37.89 35.06
C LYS A 5 44.87 38.18 33.79
N LEU A 6 44.81 37.21 32.87
CA LEU A 6 43.88 37.21 31.75
C LEU A 6 42.44 37.08 32.29
N LYS A 7 41.70 38.20 32.37
CA LYS A 7 40.27 38.20 32.69
C LYS A 7 39.51 37.50 31.56
N LYS A 8 39.10 36.26 31.78
CA LYS A 8 38.14 35.54 30.92
C LYS A 8 36.80 36.27 30.99
N GLN A 9 36.42 37.00 29.94
CA GLN A 9 35.08 37.57 29.83
C GLN A 9 34.11 36.44 29.47
N ASN A 10 33.34 35.98 30.45
CA ASN A 10 32.19 35.14 30.18
C ASN A 10 31.09 36.03 29.61
N LYS A 11 31.14 36.30 28.30
CA LYS A 11 30.00 36.86 27.56
C LYS A 11 28.97 35.74 27.44
N GLY A 12 28.13 35.59 28.47
CA GLY A 12 26.92 34.78 28.37
C GLY A 12 25.99 35.38 27.33
N PHE A 13 25.28 34.52 26.60
CA PHE A 13 24.28 34.91 25.62
C PHE A 13 23.27 35.87 26.27
N SER A 14 22.99 37.01 25.64
CA SER A 14 21.97 37.95 26.12
C SER A 14 20.59 37.32 26.00
N LEU A 15 19.72 37.56 26.98
CA LEU A 15 18.33 37.13 26.94
C LEU A 15 17.60 37.68 25.70
N VAL A 16 17.99 38.89 25.25
CA VAL A 16 17.48 39.50 24.02
C VAL A 16 17.94 38.73 22.77
N GLU A 17 19.20 38.31 22.72
CA GLU A 17 19.73 37.52 21.60
C GLU A 17 18.97 36.18 21.49
N LEU A 18 18.63 35.56 22.62
CA LEU A 18 17.85 34.32 22.62
C LEU A 18 16.41 34.52 22.12
N ILE A 19 15.75 35.62 22.52
CA ILE A 19 14.38 35.93 22.10
C ILE A 19 14.31 36.17 20.57
N ILE A 20 15.31 36.85 20.00
CA ILE A 20 15.38 37.08 18.56
C ILE A 20 15.52 35.76 17.81
N VAL A 21 16.35 34.83 18.31
CA VAL A 21 16.56 33.52 17.68
C VAL A 21 15.27 32.69 17.66
N ILE A 22 14.55 32.60 18.79
CA ILE A 22 13.27 31.85 18.83
C ILE A 22 12.22 32.48 17.91
N ALA A 23 12.21 33.82 17.78
CA ALA A 23 11.29 34.51 16.89
C ALA A 23 11.55 34.18 15.41
N ILE A 24 12.82 34.17 14.97
CA ILE A 24 13.19 33.80 13.60
C ILE A 24 12.86 32.32 13.31
N ILE A 25 13.17 31.41 14.25
CA ILE A 25 12.86 29.98 14.11
C ILE A 25 11.34 29.77 14.02
N ALA A 26 10.53 30.51 14.80
CA ALA A 26 9.07 30.41 14.75
C ALA A 26 8.51 30.83 13.39
N ILE A 27 9.01 31.95 12.82
CA ILE A 27 8.57 32.43 11.49
C ILE A 27 8.91 31.41 10.40
N ILE A 28 10.14 30.90 10.38
CA ILE A 28 10.57 29.92 9.37
C ILE A 28 9.81 28.59 9.53
N SER A 29 9.64 28.12 10.77
CA SER A 29 8.95 26.86 11.04
C SER A 29 7.47 26.92 10.63
N ALA A 30 6.81 28.05 10.88
CA ALA A 30 5.42 28.27 10.47
C ALA A 30 5.25 28.18 8.94
N ALA A 31 6.21 28.71 8.17
CA ALA A 31 6.17 28.66 6.71
C ALA A 31 6.47 27.27 6.12
N ILE A 32 7.36 26.49 6.75
CA ILE A 32 7.82 25.19 6.24
C ILE A 32 6.85 24.04 6.58
N ALA A 33 6.15 24.11 7.72
CA ALA A 33 5.25 23.06 8.20
C ALA A 33 4.30 22.46 7.13
N PRO A 34 3.55 23.24 6.32
CA PRO A 34 2.65 22.67 5.30
C PRO A 34 3.38 21.93 4.19
N GLN A 35 4.61 22.34 3.84
CA GLN A 35 5.39 21.66 2.81
C GLN A 35 5.84 20.28 3.30
N ILE A 36 6.33 20.19 4.55
CA ILE A 36 6.77 18.92 5.14
C ILE A 36 5.61 17.90 5.16
N ILE A 37 4.40 18.33 5.55
CA ILE A 37 3.22 17.44 5.58
C ILE A 37 2.96 16.83 4.19
N ARG A 38 3.00 17.64 3.13
CA ARG A 38 2.83 17.17 1.75
C ARG A 38 3.92 16.18 1.33
N TYR A 39 5.16 16.41 1.73
CA TYR A 39 6.26 15.50 1.43
C TYR A 39 6.15 14.17 2.20
N ILE A 40 5.71 14.19 3.45
CA ILE A 40 5.44 12.97 4.22
C ILE A 40 4.35 12.14 3.55
N ASP A 41 3.27 12.77 3.12
CA ASP A 41 2.19 12.07 2.42
C ASP A 41 2.63 11.52 1.06
N LYS A 42 3.44 12.28 0.31
CA LYS A 42 4.07 11.79 -0.92
C LYS A 42 4.98 10.59 -0.64
N ALA A 43 5.78 10.63 0.42
CA ALA A 43 6.65 9.51 0.79
C ALA A 43 5.85 8.26 1.18
N ARG A 44 4.74 8.42 1.91
CA ARG A 44 3.82 7.34 2.23
C ARG A 44 3.20 6.72 0.98
N LYS A 45 2.71 7.57 0.05
CA LYS A 45 2.20 7.12 -1.25
C LYS A 45 3.26 6.31 -2.00
N GLN A 46 4.48 6.85 -2.09
CA GLN A 46 5.58 6.19 -2.77
C GLN A 46 5.90 4.81 -2.17
N LYS A 47 5.84 4.65 -0.85
CA LYS A 47 6.04 3.35 -0.20
C LYS A 47 4.99 2.32 -0.58
N ASP A 48 3.74 2.75 -0.77
CA ASP A 48 2.67 1.86 -1.24
C ASP A 48 2.86 1.48 -2.71
N ILE A 49 3.33 2.40 -3.57
CA ILE A 49 3.73 2.05 -4.95
C ILE A 49 4.88 1.04 -4.95
N GLU A 50 5.92 1.27 -4.15
CA GLU A 50 7.06 0.36 -4.07
C GLU A 50 6.61 -1.05 -3.67
N ALA A 51 5.73 -1.18 -2.67
CA ALA A 51 5.15 -2.46 -2.28
C ALA A 51 4.30 -3.08 -3.41
N ALA A 52 3.50 -2.27 -4.11
CA ALA A 52 2.70 -2.73 -5.24
C ALA A 52 3.56 -3.24 -6.40
N ASN A 53 4.69 -2.58 -6.69
CA ASN A 53 5.64 -3.02 -7.70
C ASN A 53 6.23 -4.38 -7.32
N THR A 54 6.67 -4.57 -6.06
CA THR A 54 7.15 -5.88 -5.60
C THR A 54 6.09 -6.98 -5.76
N ILE A 55 4.82 -6.68 -5.45
CA ILE A 55 3.70 -7.61 -5.65
C ILE A 55 3.50 -7.93 -7.13
N TYR A 56 3.53 -6.91 -7.98
CA TYR A 56 3.37 -7.08 -9.43
C TYR A 56 4.51 -7.89 -10.04
N ASP A 57 5.75 -7.58 -9.68
CA ASP A 57 6.93 -8.25 -10.21
C ASP A 57 6.93 -9.73 -9.80
N ALA A 58 6.56 -10.04 -8.55
CA ALA A 58 6.41 -11.41 -8.09
C ALA A 58 5.32 -12.18 -8.84
N ALA A 59 4.18 -11.53 -9.12
CA ALA A 59 3.09 -12.11 -9.90
C ALA A 59 3.51 -12.34 -11.36
N SER A 60 4.22 -11.37 -11.95
CA SER A 60 4.72 -11.45 -13.32
C SER A 60 5.79 -12.54 -13.45
N LEU A 61 6.63 -12.71 -12.43
CA LEU A 61 7.61 -13.79 -12.37
C LEU A 61 6.96 -15.17 -12.33
N ALA A 62 5.87 -15.32 -11.58
CA ALA A 62 5.10 -16.57 -11.56
C ALA A 62 4.54 -16.93 -12.96
N LEU A 63 4.11 -15.93 -13.75
CA LEU A 63 3.68 -16.14 -15.15
C LEU A 63 4.83 -16.38 -16.12
N ALA A 64 6.04 -15.93 -15.80
CA ALA A 64 7.23 -16.16 -16.61
C ALA A 64 7.81 -17.58 -16.39
N SER A 65 7.25 -18.36 -15.48
CA SER A 65 7.62 -19.76 -15.27
C SER A 65 7.43 -20.59 -16.54
N THR A 66 8.27 -21.60 -16.73
CA THR A 66 8.14 -22.57 -17.84
C THR A 66 7.07 -23.64 -17.60
N ASP A 67 6.40 -23.60 -16.44
CA ASP A 67 5.31 -24.51 -16.10
C ASP A 67 4.00 -24.08 -16.78
N ASP A 68 3.59 -24.83 -17.79
CA ASP A 68 2.35 -24.58 -18.53
C ASP A 68 1.11 -24.63 -17.60
N ALA A 69 1.13 -25.41 -16.52
CA ALA A 69 0.00 -25.49 -15.59
C ALA A 69 -0.26 -24.15 -14.89
N LEU A 70 0.79 -23.39 -14.58
CA LEU A 70 0.66 -22.06 -13.96
C LEU A 70 0.05 -21.05 -14.92
N ARG A 71 0.50 -21.06 -16.17
CA ARG A 71 -0.05 -20.20 -17.22
C ARG A 71 -1.52 -20.56 -17.51
N ASP A 72 -1.82 -21.85 -17.64
CA ASP A 72 -3.18 -22.32 -17.87
C ASP A 72 -4.11 -21.95 -16.71
N ALA A 73 -3.62 -22.03 -15.47
CA ALA A 73 -4.36 -21.56 -14.30
C ALA A 73 -4.66 -20.05 -14.37
N TRP A 74 -3.70 -19.26 -14.84
CA TRP A 74 -3.84 -17.81 -15.02
C TRP A 74 -4.71 -17.42 -16.22
N GLU A 75 -4.79 -18.19 -17.29
CA GLU A 75 -5.66 -17.85 -18.43
C GLU A 75 -7.09 -18.39 -18.26
N LYS A 76 -7.29 -19.29 -17.30
CA LYS A 76 -8.62 -19.84 -16.98
C LYS A 76 -9.46 -18.85 -16.17
N LYS A 77 -10.50 -18.29 -16.82
CA LYS A 77 -11.56 -17.49 -16.17
C LYS A 77 -12.14 -18.21 -14.96
N THR A 78 -12.30 -17.49 -13.85
CA THR A 78 -12.79 -18.10 -12.60
C THR A 78 -14.27 -18.41 -12.69
N GLY A 79 -15.02 -17.60 -13.46
CA GLY A 79 -16.48 -17.64 -13.48
C GLY A 79 -17.11 -17.17 -12.16
N GLU A 80 -16.30 -16.58 -11.27
CA GLU A 80 -16.73 -16.00 -10.01
C GLU A 80 -17.06 -14.52 -10.18
N LYS A 81 -17.37 -13.82 -9.09
CA LYS A 81 -17.73 -12.40 -9.14
C LYS A 81 -16.62 -11.56 -9.77
N THR A 82 -16.98 -10.83 -10.83
CA THR A 82 -16.15 -9.81 -11.46
C THR A 82 -16.50 -8.42 -10.93
N PHE A 83 -15.60 -7.46 -11.18
CA PHE A 83 -15.82 -6.06 -10.87
C PHE A 83 -15.58 -5.20 -12.12
N THR A 84 -16.60 -4.46 -12.53
CA THR A 84 -16.43 -3.41 -13.55
C THR A 84 -15.72 -2.21 -12.93
N VAL A 85 -14.61 -1.80 -13.51
CA VAL A 85 -13.86 -0.61 -13.11
C VAL A 85 -13.67 0.32 -14.29
N THR A 86 -13.57 1.62 -14.00
CA THR A 86 -13.19 2.63 -15.00
C THR A 86 -11.89 3.29 -14.54
N THR A 87 -10.81 3.07 -15.27
CA THR A 87 -9.50 3.67 -15.00
C THR A 87 -8.98 4.35 -16.26
N ASN A 88 -8.48 5.58 -16.12
CA ASN A 88 -7.95 6.38 -17.25
C ASN A 88 -8.87 6.52 -18.48
N GLY A 89 -10.19 6.36 -18.33
CA GLY A 89 -11.15 6.46 -19.43
C GLY A 89 -11.45 5.12 -20.12
N GLU A 90 -10.83 4.03 -19.70
CA GLU A 90 -11.17 2.68 -20.12
C GLU A 90 -12.07 2.01 -19.08
N THR A 91 -13.09 1.28 -19.53
CA THR A 91 -13.96 0.46 -18.68
C THR A 91 -13.76 -1.01 -19.03
N TYR A 92 -13.42 -1.81 -18.04
CA TYR A 92 -13.17 -3.24 -18.19
C TYR A 92 -13.55 -3.98 -16.90
N GLU A 93 -13.52 -5.31 -16.95
CA GLU A 93 -13.83 -6.15 -15.80
C GLU A 93 -12.58 -6.80 -15.21
N LEU A 94 -12.60 -6.95 -13.89
CA LEU A 94 -11.55 -7.55 -13.09
C LEU A 94 -12.04 -8.82 -12.39
N GLU A 95 -11.20 -9.84 -12.37
CA GLU A 95 -11.33 -11.05 -11.55
C GLU A 95 -10.33 -10.99 -10.40
N VAL A 96 -10.82 -11.21 -9.17
CA VAL A 96 -9.94 -11.31 -7.99
C VAL A 96 -9.18 -12.63 -8.09
N ILE A 97 -7.86 -12.58 -8.04
CA ILE A 97 -7.01 -13.78 -8.04
C ILE A 97 -6.56 -14.10 -6.62
N ALA A 98 -5.86 -13.16 -6.00
CA ALA A 98 -5.37 -13.32 -4.64
C ALA A 98 -5.55 -12.05 -3.83
N TRP A 99 -5.63 -12.20 -2.51
CA TRP A 99 -5.67 -11.06 -1.61
C TRP A 99 -4.94 -11.36 -0.29
N ALA A 100 -4.42 -10.29 0.32
CA ALA A 100 -3.83 -10.30 1.65
C ALA A 100 -4.33 -9.08 2.42
N ARG A 101 -4.35 -9.14 3.75
CA ARG A 101 -4.57 -7.96 4.57
C ARG A 101 -3.38 -7.03 4.45
N GLY A 102 -3.65 -5.73 4.34
CA GLY A 102 -2.64 -4.72 4.68
C GLY A 102 -3.03 -4.07 5.99
N SER A 103 -2.12 -4.05 6.97
CA SER A 103 -2.47 -3.52 8.29
C SER A 103 -2.37 -2.01 8.33
N PHE A 104 -3.39 -1.43 8.97
CA PHE A 104 -3.26 -0.20 9.72
C PHE A 104 -3.35 -0.47 11.24
N PHE A 105 -4.33 -1.24 11.73
CA PHE A 105 -4.40 -1.85 13.06
C PHE A 105 -5.54 -2.89 13.06
N TYR A 106 -5.53 -3.79 14.05
CA TYR A 106 -6.58 -4.75 14.51
C TYR A 106 -6.32 -6.23 14.32
N ARG A 107 -5.82 -6.73 13.18
CA ARG A 107 -5.44 -8.15 13.06
C ARG A 107 -4.29 -8.26 12.07
N LYS A 108 -3.18 -8.85 12.52
CA LYS A 108 -2.10 -9.24 11.61
C LYS A 108 -2.41 -10.56 10.88
N ASP A 109 -3.56 -11.16 11.19
CA ASP A 109 -4.04 -12.38 10.56
C ASP A 109 -4.32 -12.16 9.08
N ASN A 110 -4.00 -13.17 8.26
CA ASN A 110 -4.15 -13.13 6.81
C ASN A 110 -3.22 -12.11 6.14
N GLY A 111 -2.02 -11.91 6.68
CA GLY A 111 -0.99 -11.13 6.01
C GLY A 111 -0.36 -11.82 4.80
N GLU A 112 -0.49 -13.14 4.71
CA GLU A 112 -0.16 -13.91 3.52
C GLU A 112 -1.23 -13.73 2.43
N PHE A 113 -0.77 -13.68 1.19
CA PHE A 113 -1.69 -13.78 0.05
C PHE A 113 -2.32 -15.16 0.03
N LYS A 114 -3.58 -15.19 -0.37
CA LYS A 114 -4.35 -16.42 -0.54
C LYS A 114 -5.24 -16.34 -1.75
N ASN A 115 -5.57 -17.51 -2.27
CA ASN A 115 -6.55 -17.68 -3.31
C ASN A 115 -7.88 -17.04 -2.88
N SER A 116 -8.47 -16.25 -3.77
CA SER A 116 -9.72 -15.55 -3.52
C SER A 116 -10.93 -16.50 -3.51
N TRP A 117 -10.80 -17.66 -4.15
CA TRP A 117 -11.90 -18.59 -4.41
C TRP A 117 -11.52 -20.01 -4.01
N ASN A 118 -11.98 -20.45 -2.83
CA ASN A 118 -11.74 -21.82 -2.34
C ASN A 118 -12.20 -22.92 -3.33
N SER A 119 -13.23 -22.62 -4.14
CA SER A 119 -13.77 -23.51 -5.18
C SER A 119 -12.85 -23.66 -6.41
N LYS A 120 -11.87 -22.77 -6.61
CA LYS A 120 -10.98 -22.74 -7.77
C LYS A 120 -9.63 -23.31 -7.42
N GLN A 121 -9.60 -24.64 -7.26
CA GLN A 121 -8.39 -25.33 -6.81
C GLN A 121 -7.20 -25.13 -7.74
N TYR A 122 -7.44 -25.12 -9.05
CA TYR A 122 -6.42 -24.90 -10.09
C TYR A 122 -5.66 -23.57 -9.94
N LEU A 123 -6.23 -22.58 -9.24
CA LEU A 123 -5.59 -21.28 -9.06
C LEU A 123 -4.56 -21.29 -7.92
N TRP A 124 -4.57 -22.31 -7.06
CA TRP A 124 -3.60 -22.42 -5.96
C TRP A 124 -2.17 -22.56 -6.46
N ASP A 125 -1.93 -23.32 -7.54
CA ASP A 125 -0.58 -23.53 -8.06
C ASP A 125 0.05 -22.17 -8.43
N TYR A 126 -0.69 -21.32 -9.14
CA TYR A 126 -0.28 -19.95 -9.44
C TYR A 126 -0.07 -19.11 -8.18
N VAL A 127 -1.01 -19.15 -7.23
CA VAL A 127 -0.94 -18.33 -6.01
C VAL A 127 0.24 -18.73 -5.12
N GLU A 128 0.56 -20.02 -5.03
CA GLU A 128 1.70 -20.51 -4.25
C GLU A 128 3.04 -20.14 -4.90
N GLU A 129 3.15 -20.22 -6.23
CA GLU A 129 4.34 -19.73 -6.95
C GLU A 129 4.52 -18.22 -6.78
N PHE A 130 3.45 -17.45 -6.96
CA PHE A 130 3.45 -16.00 -6.70
C PHE A 130 3.89 -15.67 -5.26
N LYS A 131 3.39 -16.41 -4.28
CA LYS A 131 3.75 -16.28 -2.86
C LYS A 131 5.23 -16.56 -2.61
N ALA A 132 5.79 -17.58 -3.25
CA ALA A 132 7.21 -17.90 -3.16
C ALA A 132 8.08 -16.78 -3.73
N ASN A 133 7.74 -16.30 -4.93
CA ASN A 133 8.40 -15.17 -5.58
C ASN A 133 8.30 -13.89 -4.73
N LEU A 134 7.12 -13.62 -4.16
CA LEU A 134 6.90 -12.46 -3.30
C LEU A 134 7.76 -12.49 -2.04
N ALA A 135 7.88 -13.65 -1.40
CA ALA A 135 8.75 -13.82 -0.24
C ALA A 135 10.24 -13.65 -0.59
N GLN A 136 10.66 -14.11 -1.77
CA GLN A 136 12.03 -13.95 -2.26
C GLN A 136 12.36 -12.48 -2.56
N MET A 137 11.42 -11.73 -3.15
CA MET A 137 11.64 -10.34 -3.57
C MET A 137 11.45 -9.33 -2.44
N GLY A 138 10.38 -9.46 -1.65
CA GLY A 138 10.04 -8.54 -0.56
C GLY A 138 10.61 -8.92 0.80
N GLY A 139 11.11 -10.15 0.94
CA GLY A 139 11.53 -10.74 2.20
C GLY A 139 10.37 -11.35 3.00
N HIS A 140 10.70 -11.97 4.14
CA HIS A 140 9.76 -12.71 4.99
C HIS A 140 8.47 -11.93 5.30
N ASN A 141 8.57 -10.64 5.58
CA ASN A 141 7.45 -9.80 6.00
C ASN A 141 6.38 -9.58 4.91
N TYR A 142 6.67 -9.95 3.65
CA TYR A 142 5.73 -9.79 2.54
C TYR A 142 4.75 -10.94 2.38
N ASN A 143 4.99 -12.07 3.04
CA ASN A 143 4.14 -13.24 2.87
C ASN A 143 4.18 -14.16 4.09
N THR A 144 3.58 -13.73 5.20
CA THR A 144 3.38 -14.60 6.36
C THR A 144 1.97 -14.44 6.93
N LYS A 145 1.44 -15.52 7.52
CA LYS A 145 0.10 -15.51 8.12
C LYS A 145 -0.12 -14.39 9.14
N TYR A 146 0.93 -14.00 9.87
CA TYR A 146 0.88 -13.08 11.01
C TYR A 146 1.64 -11.77 10.80
N GLU A 147 2.15 -11.51 9.59
CA GLU A 147 2.74 -10.23 9.21
C GLU A 147 2.18 -9.80 7.86
N VAL A 148 1.77 -8.55 7.83
CA VAL A 148 1.11 -7.91 6.70
C VAL A 148 2.06 -6.94 6.02
N ILE A 149 1.86 -6.70 4.73
CA ILE A 149 2.46 -5.55 4.05
C ILE A 149 1.65 -4.29 4.44
N PRO A 150 2.21 -3.33 5.20
CA PRO A 150 1.43 -2.20 5.71
C PRO A 150 1.22 -1.13 4.64
N PHE A 151 -0.02 -0.64 4.48
CA PHE A 151 -0.26 0.60 3.73
C PHE A 151 0.23 1.80 4.55
N LYS A 152 1.10 2.60 3.96
CA LYS A 152 1.65 3.80 4.58
C LYS A 152 0.77 5.01 4.33
N TYR A 153 0.13 5.11 3.17
CA TYR A 153 -0.73 6.25 2.85
C TYR A 153 -2.14 6.09 3.41
N ARG A 154 -2.55 7.04 4.24
CA ARG A 154 -3.83 7.03 4.94
C ARG A 154 -4.78 8.03 4.31
N LYS A 155 -5.54 7.61 3.29
CA LYS A 155 -6.67 8.40 2.76
C LYS A 155 -7.97 8.20 3.56
N THR A 156 -7.92 7.62 4.77
CA THR A 156 -9.11 7.15 5.50
C THR A 156 -9.91 8.28 6.16
N LYS A 157 -10.49 9.16 5.36
CA LYS A 157 -11.89 9.54 5.47
C LYS A 157 -12.43 9.40 4.06
N ASP A 158 -13.45 8.56 3.91
CA ASP A 158 -14.19 8.40 2.67
C ASP A 158 -14.45 9.79 2.03
N PRO A 159 -13.91 10.09 0.84
CA PRO A 159 -14.09 11.39 0.20
C PRO A 159 -15.55 11.67 -0.19
N TYR A 160 -16.44 10.68 -0.09
CA TYR A 160 -17.86 10.81 -0.40
C TYR A 160 -18.77 10.58 0.82
N GLY A 161 -18.24 10.18 1.98
CA GLY A 161 -19.00 9.98 3.23
C GLY A 161 -20.10 8.92 3.17
N VAL A 162 -20.06 8.02 2.19
CA VAL A 162 -21.08 6.99 1.89
C VAL A 162 -20.80 5.67 2.63
N HIS A 163 -19.55 5.37 3.00
CA HIS A 163 -19.17 4.11 3.64
C HIS A 163 -18.33 4.28 4.91
N SER A 164 -18.68 3.52 5.95
CA SER A 164 -17.88 3.33 7.17
C SER A 164 -16.65 2.41 6.97
N GLN A 165 -16.27 2.15 5.72
CA GLN A 165 -15.36 1.06 5.33
C GLN A 165 -14.02 1.62 4.84
N TYR A 166 -12.93 1.06 5.36
CA TYR A 166 -11.57 1.53 5.15
C TYR A 166 -10.82 0.60 4.19
N ALA A 167 -9.87 1.15 3.44
CA ALA A 167 -8.87 0.35 2.73
C ALA A 167 -8.22 -0.65 3.71
N ASP A 168 -8.24 -1.93 3.36
CA ASP A 168 -7.89 -3.02 4.28
C ASP A 168 -7.11 -4.18 3.66
N SER A 169 -7.03 -4.26 2.33
CA SER A 169 -6.50 -5.42 1.63
C SER A 169 -5.69 -5.05 0.39
N TRP A 170 -4.56 -5.72 0.23
CA TRP A 170 -3.85 -5.82 -1.04
C TRP A 170 -4.58 -6.84 -1.89
N ILE A 171 -4.76 -6.52 -3.17
CA ILE A 171 -5.48 -7.40 -4.09
C ILE A 171 -4.70 -7.51 -5.39
N LEU A 172 -4.48 -8.76 -5.80
CA LEU A 172 -4.00 -9.13 -7.11
C LEU A 172 -5.23 -9.42 -7.99
N TYR A 173 -5.45 -8.56 -8.98
CA TYR A 173 -6.50 -8.70 -9.96
C TYR A 173 -5.93 -9.16 -11.30
N ARG A 174 -6.79 -9.82 -12.08
CA ARG A 174 -6.59 -10.13 -13.48
C ARG A 174 -7.68 -9.47 -14.29
N ARG A 175 -7.33 -8.78 -15.39
CA ARG A 175 -8.32 -8.29 -16.34
C ARG A 175 -8.97 -9.46 -17.11
N THR A 176 -10.26 -9.38 -17.38
CA THR A 176 -11.00 -10.48 -18.05
C THR A 176 -10.84 -10.51 -19.58
N ASP A 177 -10.35 -9.42 -20.16
CA ASP A 177 -10.23 -9.20 -21.60
C ASP A 177 -8.85 -9.62 -22.15
N ASN A 178 -7.78 -9.34 -21.41
CA ASN A 178 -6.40 -9.58 -21.84
C ASN A 178 -5.52 -10.30 -20.81
N PHE A 179 -6.10 -10.72 -19.68
CA PHE A 179 -5.41 -11.40 -18.59
C PHE A 179 -4.25 -10.60 -17.97
N GLN A 180 -4.20 -9.28 -18.15
CA GLN A 180 -3.17 -8.45 -17.53
C GLN A 180 -3.31 -8.44 -16.01
N ILE A 181 -2.17 -8.51 -15.32
CA ILE A 181 -2.08 -8.36 -13.87
C ILE A 181 -2.32 -6.90 -13.48
N GLU A 182 -3.14 -6.67 -12.46
CA GLU A 182 -3.25 -5.37 -11.79
C GLU A 182 -3.13 -5.53 -10.27
N VAL A 183 -2.45 -4.58 -9.62
CA VAL A 183 -2.34 -4.53 -8.15
C VAL A 183 -3.16 -3.39 -7.62
N TRP A 184 -4.06 -3.71 -6.69
CA TRP A 184 -5.04 -2.79 -6.15
C TRP A 184 -5.01 -2.76 -4.64
N ILE A 185 -5.42 -1.61 -4.11
CA ILE A 185 -5.92 -1.49 -2.76
C ILE A 185 -7.42 -1.72 -2.80
N GLY A 186 -7.93 -2.48 -1.85
CA GLY A 186 -9.35 -2.75 -1.71
C GLY A 186 -9.84 -2.73 -0.27
N TYR A 187 -11.11 -3.07 -0.12
CA TYR A 187 -11.81 -3.10 1.15
C TYR A 187 -12.76 -4.31 1.25
N LYS A 188 -13.01 -4.80 2.46
CA LYS A 188 -14.14 -5.69 2.73
C LYS A 188 -15.36 -4.90 3.15
N GLU A 189 -16.50 -5.24 2.57
CA GLU A 189 -17.77 -4.70 3.02
C GLU A 189 -18.13 -5.21 4.41
N ASN A 190 -18.48 -4.27 5.30
CA ASN A 190 -19.15 -4.58 6.56
C ASN A 190 -20.55 -5.14 6.23
N SER A 191 -20.86 -6.31 6.78
CA SER A 191 -22.25 -6.72 6.95
C SER A 191 -22.80 -6.02 8.20
N GLY A 192 -24.13 -5.94 8.34
CA GLY A 192 -24.78 -5.33 9.52
C GLY A 192 -24.40 -5.99 10.86
N GLU A 193 -23.70 -7.11 10.85
CA GLU A 193 -23.26 -7.89 12.02
C GLU A 193 -21.73 -7.85 12.24
N GLY A 194 -20.97 -7.08 11.44
CA GLY A 194 -19.50 -6.96 11.53
C GLY A 194 -18.78 -7.06 10.16
N TYR A 195 -17.48 -7.36 10.15
CA TYR A 195 -16.75 -7.66 8.90
C TYR A 195 -17.20 -9.02 8.33
N GLY A 196 -18.33 -9.04 7.60
CA GLY A 196 -18.98 -10.29 7.14
C GLY A 196 -19.10 -10.47 5.64
N SER A 197 -18.59 -9.58 4.78
CA SER A 197 -18.42 -9.94 3.36
C SER A 197 -17.19 -10.83 3.17
N THR A 198 -17.38 -11.98 2.51
CA THR A 198 -16.28 -12.86 2.10
C THR A 198 -15.45 -12.25 0.96
N ILE A 199 -16.02 -11.27 0.25
CA ILE A 199 -15.47 -10.73 -0.98
C ILE A 199 -14.77 -9.39 -0.72
N VAL A 200 -13.51 -9.31 -1.14
CA VAL A 200 -12.74 -8.06 -1.22
C VAL A 200 -13.12 -7.30 -2.49
N ARG A 201 -13.31 -5.99 -2.38
CA ARG A 201 -13.72 -5.11 -3.48
C ARG A 201 -12.60 -4.16 -3.88
N PRO A 202 -12.49 -3.78 -5.16
CA PRO A 202 -11.48 -2.83 -5.60
C PRO A 202 -11.78 -1.43 -5.04
N TYR A 203 -10.76 -0.71 -4.59
CA TYR A 203 -10.87 0.68 -4.15
C TYR A 203 -10.11 1.63 -5.07
N TYR A 204 -8.79 1.44 -5.20
CA TYR A 204 -7.97 2.17 -6.17
C TYR A 204 -6.81 1.32 -6.66
N ARG A 205 -6.42 1.54 -7.92
CA ARG A 205 -5.30 0.86 -8.58
C ARG A 205 -3.98 1.49 -8.17
N LEU A 206 -2.94 0.66 -8.00
CA LEU A 206 -1.56 1.08 -7.81
C LEU A 206 -0.67 0.67 -9.00
N TYR A 207 -0.95 -0.47 -9.64
CA TYR A 207 -0.21 -0.98 -10.80
C TYR A 207 -1.16 -1.46 -11.90
N PRO A 208 -0.88 -1.28 -13.21
CA PRO A 208 0.36 -0.73 -13.82
C PRO A 208 0.55 0.77 -13.65
N ASP A 209 -0.54 1.50 -13.46
CA ASP A 209 -0.49 2.91 -13.19
C ASP A 209 -1.42 3.25 -12.01
N PRO A 210 -0.95 4.09 -11.06
CA PRO A 210 -1.77 4.50 -9.94
C PRO A 210 -2.97 5.34 -10.39
N ASP A 211 -4.13 5.10 -9.79
CA ASP A 211 -5.32 5.92 -10.03
C ASP A 211 -5.01 7.41 -9.79
N LYS A 212 -5.35 8.27 -10.77
CA LYS A 212 -5.12 9.72 -10.69
C LYS A 212 -5.74 10.36 -9.44
N ARG A 213 -6.85 9.80 -8.91
CA ARG A 213 -7.49 10.23 -7.65
C ARG A 213 -6.60 10.00 -6.42
N TRP A 214 -5.61 9.11 -6.52
CA TRP A 214 -4.65 8.81 -5.47
C TRP A 214 -3.35 9.61 -5.64
N ILE A 215 -2.97 9.99 -6.86
CA ILE A 215 -1.79 10.84 -7.12
C ILE A 215 -2.01 12.29 -6.62
N LYS A 216 -3.23 12.81 -6.75
CA LYS A 216 -3.62 14.15 -6.26
C LYS A 216 -3.52 14.28 -4.73
#